data_AF-A0A432GP14-F1
#
_entry.id   AF-A0A432GP14-F1
#
_cell.length_a   1.000
_cell.length_b   1.000
_cell.length_c   1.000
_cell.angle_alpha   90.00
_cell.angle_beta   90.00
_cell.angle_gamma   90.00
#
_symmetry.space_group_name_H-M   'P 1'
#
loop_
_entity.id
_entity.type
_entity.pdbx_description
1 polymer ?
#
loop_
_entity_poly.entity_id
_entity_poly.type
_entity_poly.pdbx_seq_one_letter_code
_entity_poly.pdbx_strand_id
1 'polypeptide(L)' 'MIDLKLKIRTIPDFPKPGIQFRDITTLLADPQAFNDVVERFVK' A
#
# COMPACT_ATOMS: atom_id res chain seq x y z
N MET A 1 -11.72 10.56 4.15
CA MET A 1 -10.58 9.65 4.36
C MET A 1 -10.73 8.48 3.40
N ILE A 2 -9.70 8.21 2.60
CA ILE A 2 -9.68 7.04 1.72
C ILE A 2 -9.40 5.79 2.56
N ASP A 3 -10.01 4.67 2.19
CA ASP A 3 -9.58 3.37 2.71
C ASP A 3 -8.30 2.93 1.98
N LEU A 4 -7.16 3.25 2.57
CA LEU A 4 -5.84 2.94 2.02
C LEU A 4 -5.57 1.44 1.92
N LYS A 5 -6.26 0.59 2.71
CA LYS A 5 -6.05 -0.86 2.68
C LYS A 5 -6.46 -1.46 1.33
N LEU A 6 -7.47 -0.89 0.68
CA LEU A 6 -7.93 -1.30 -0.65
C LEU A 6 -6.87 -1.07 -1.74
N LYS A 7 -5.86 -0.25 -1.46
CA LYS A 7 -4.77 0.08 -2.38
C LYS A 7 -3.51 -0.77 -2.16
N ILE A 8 -3.54 -1.74 -1.24
CA ILE A 8 -2.40 -2.62 -0.95
C ILE A 8 -2.72 -4.03 -1.40
N ARG A 9 -1.89 -4.58 -2.28
CA ARG A 9 -2.02 -5.97 -2.75
C ARG A 9 -1.26 -6.92 -1.83
N THR A 10 -1.72 -8.17 -1.76
CA THR A 10 -0.96 -9.25 -1.12
C THR A 10 -0.46 -10.18 -2.20
N ILE A 11 0.86 -10.38 -2.23
CA ILE A 11 1.53 -11.32 -3.13
C ILE A 11 2.05 -12.48 -2.26
N PRO A 12 1.46 -13.68 -2.35
CA PRO A 12 1.92 -14.82 -1.58
C PRO A 12 3.28 -15.31 -2.09
N ASP A 13 4.07 -15.88 -1.18
CA ASP A 13 5.35 -16.57 -1.44
C ASP A 13 6.43 -15.73 -2.13
N PHE A 14 6.39 -14.40 -1.96
CA PHE A 14 7.39 -13.48 -2.52
C PHE A 14 8.22 -12.79 -1.43
N PRO A 15 9.56 -12.65 -1.59
CA PRO A 15 10.40 -13.23 -2.64
C PRO A 15 10.76 -14.70 -2.39
N LYS A 16 10.27 -15.29 -1.28
CA LYS A 16 10.52 -16.68 -0.88
C LYS A 16 9.23 -17.29 -0.30
N PRO A 17 9.07 -18.62 -0.33
CA PRO A 17 7.91 -19.30 0.23
C PRO A 17 7.62 -18.95 1.69
N GLY A 18 6.34 -18.86 2.04
CA GLY A 18 5.85 -18.52 3.37
C GLY A 18 5.71 -17.02 3.66
N ILE A 19 6.07 -16.14 2.72
CA ILE A 19 5.99 -14.68 2.90
C ILE A 19 4.72 -14.12 2.22
N GLN A 20 3.89 -13.40 2.98
CA GLN A 20 2.78 -12.61 2.45
C GLN A 20 3.25 -11.18 2.13
N PHE A 21 3.83 -10.96 0.95
CA PHE A 21 4.37 -9.65 0.59
C PHE A 21 3.26 -8.62 0.39
N ARG A 22 3.40 -7.47 1.06
CA ARG A 22 2.45 -6.36 0.96
C ARG A 22 2.98 -5.37 -0.06
N ASP A 23 2.44 -5.45 -1.27
CA ASP A 23 2.82 -4.56 -2.36
C ASP A 23 2.03 -3.25 -2.26
N ILE A 24 2.75 -2.17 -1.98
CA ILE A 24 2.22 -0.81 -1.88
C ILE A 24 2.33 -0.01 -3.18
N THR A 25 2.89 -0.58 -4.26
CA THR A 25 3.09 0.18 -5.51
C THR A 25 1.79 0.73 -6.10
N THR A 26 0.67 0.03 -5.92
CA THR A 26 -0.66 0.51 -6.31
C THR A 26 -1.16 1.69 -5.48
N LEU A 27 -0.75 1.80 -4.21
CA LEU A 27 -1.01 2.96 -3.36
C LEU A 27 -0.13 4.14 -3.76
N LEU A 28 1.16 3.89 -4.05
CA LEU A 28 2.10 4.94 -4.47
C LEU A 28 1.76 5.52 -5.85
N ALA A 29 1.20 4.71 -6.75
CA ALA A 29 0.80 5.13 -8.09
C ALA A 29 -0.49 5.96 -8.12
N ASP A 30 -1.28 5.96 -7.04
CA ASP A 30 -2.53 6.71 -6.92
C ASP A 30 -2.26 8.07 -6.27
N PRO A 31 -2.36 9.20 -7.01
CA PRO A 31 -2.02 10.52 -6.47
C PRO A 31 -2.88 10.92 -5.26
N GLN A 32 -4.15 10.50 -5.22
CA GLN A 32 -5.04 10.85 -4.13
C GLN A 32 -4.72 10.04 -2.88
N ALA A 33 -4.47 8.73 -3.04
CA ALA A 33 -4.08 7.87 -1.93
C ALA A 33 -2.70 8.25 -1.37
N PHE A 34 -1.73 8.57 -2.24
CA PHE A 34 -0.40 8.98 -1.83
C PHE A 34 -0.43 10.30 -1.05
N ASN A 35 -1.23 11.29 -1.48
CA ASN A 35 -1.41 12.53 -0.74
C ASN A 35 -2.03 12.30 0.65
N ASP A 36 -3.08 11.47 0.75
CA ASP A 36 -3.72 11.13 2.04
C ASP A 36 -2.74 10.39 2.98
N VAL A 37 -1.85 9.56 2.43
CA VAL A 37 -0.77 8.92 3.21
C VAL A 37 0.18 9.96 3.78
N VAL A 38 0.72 10.84 2.94
CA VAL A 38 1.64 11.90 3.38
C VAL A 38 0.98 12.80 4.43
N GLU A 39 -0.26 13.22 4.20
CA GLU A 39 -1.02 14.05 5.15
C GLU A 39 -1.16 13.37 6.52
N ARG A 40 -1.45 12.06 6.56
CA ARG A 40 -1.57 11.30 7.81
C ARG A 40 -0.24 11.08 8.53
N PHE A 41 0.88 11.10 7.82
CA PHE A 41 2.22 10.95 8.42
C PHE A 41 2.76 12.24 9.03
N VAL A 42 2.38 13.40 8.48
CA VAL A 42 2.89 14.71 8.92
C VAL A 42 1.96 15.43 9.91
N LYS A 43 0.76 14.89 10.15
CA LYS A 43 -0.19 15.39 11.15
C LYS A 43 0.06 14.83 12.54
#